data_AF-A0A150H3H9-F1
#
_entry.id   AF-A0A150H3H9-F1
#
_cell.length_a   1.000
_cell.length_b   1.000
_cell.length_c   1.000
_cell.angle_alpha   90.00
_cell.angle_beta   90.00
_cell.angle_gamma   90.00
#
_symmetry.space_group_name_H-M   'P 1'
#
loop_
_entity.id
_entity.type
_entity.pdbx_description
1 polymer ?
#
loop_
_entity_poly.entity_id
_entity_poly.type
_entity_poly.pdbx_seq_one_letter_code
_entity_poly.pdbx_strand_id
1 'polypeptide(L)'
;MGTGPDAKPRAVEPRERRRGTVRPVGWRTAGLVLLSSLLVSGALRAMAQFAASGAAAANASAPAIAAPLVVSDESDIDGAPKLCQGKTPAKVVIDRVVAYPSPEGTPLIVLRNTGGQTANLTGWRLTDSDTRTVPAALNLVIGAAPCDAPSNFTIEPSRTLVLRPKNDSNPCGFPFSLSFRDEVNLFDPSGKLVATAKWADAQMGTALHLQSDGSYAILSEMDDVLTVLRSTGRHKIFLEALQNAGMDKLLTAASAPGWRMPEKPKPKEKTDVAPQFPWWFGFGVILAPTDDSFEVLLAQLGNGRRLPLDIFFTLPELPDILQYHIIPGMYTSEYMFNNTPIWTARGVEVIPFNDPCMTEGAIMLHDNCVDKPTPDNYTCEDQRKFEKCFFPFMTSALAAQWQGGFCQRTCERCSCAAGSGVQCSKILDADVFASNGVTHSIGRVLFPPPVFSKV
;
A
#
# COMPACT_ATOMS: atom_id res chain seq x y z
N MET A 1 -41.22 -45.73 -30.30
CA MET A 1 -41.16 -46.03 -31.75
C MET A 1 -40.60 -44.78 -32.42
N GLY A 2 -39.45 -44.76 -33.09
CA GLY A 2 -38.43 -45.81 -33.27
C GLY A 2 -37.12 -45.21 -33.83
N THR A 3 -36.07 -46.04 -33.95
CA THR A 3 -35.01 -46.04 -35.00
C THR A 3 -34.66 -44.69 -35.68
N GLY A 4 -33.46 -44.10 -35.55
CA GLY A 4 -32.13 -44.66 -35.94
C GLY A 4 -31.66 -44.03 -37.29
N PRO A 5 -30.40 -44.18 -37.77
CA PRO A 5 -29.26 -44.96 -37.27
C PRO A 5 -27.91 -44.17 -37.22
N ASP A 6 -26.79 -44.89 -37.20
CA ASP A 6 -25.38 -44.46 -36.99
C ASP A 6 -24.67 -43.71 -38.15
N ALA A 7 -23.57 -43.00 -37.80
CA ALA A 7 -22.39 -42.87 -38.68
C ALA A 7 -21.05 -42.56 -37.93
N LYS A 8 -20.09 -43.48 -38.06
CA LYS A 8 -18.62 -43.39 -37.82
C LYS A 8 -17.98 -44.42 -38.78
N PRO A 9 -16.66 -44.44 -39.12
CA PRO A 9 -15.52 -43.79 -38.46
C PRO A 9 -14.39 -43.27 -39.41
N ARG A 10 -13.20 -43.04 -38.82
CA ARG A 10 -11.83 -43.10 -39.41
C ARG A 10 -11.28 -41.90 -40.20
N ALA A 11 -9.94 -41.87 -40.26
CA ALA A 11 -9.09 -40.78 -40.73
C ALA A 11 -7.97 -41.31 -41.64
N VAL A 12 -7.42 -40.44 -42.49
CA VAL A 12 -6.24 -40.70 -43.35
C VAL A 12 -5.41 -39.42 -43.49
N GLU A 13 -4.19 -39.43 -42.95
CA GLU A 13 -3.04 -38.63 -43.42
C GLU A 13 -2.33 -39.40 -44.56
N PRO A 14 -1.39 -38.85 -45.39
CA PRO A 14 -0.49 -37.71 -45.10
C PRO A 14 -0.21 -36.77 -46.32
N ARG A 15 0.82 -35.89 -46.25
CA ARG A 15 2.13 -36.08 -46.94
C ARG A 15 2.91 -34.82 -47.39
N GLU A 16 4.12 -34.66 -46.83
CA GLU A 16 5.37 -34.04 -47.33
C GLU A 16 5.38 -32.91 -48.40
N ARG A 17 6.10 -31.80 -48.08
CA ARG A 17 7.27 -31.22 -48.82
C ARG A 17 7.66 -29.84 -48.24
N ARG A 18 8.92 -29.38 -48.15
CA ARG A 18 10.29 -29.90 -48.42
C ARG A 18 11.24 -29.47 -47.28
N ARG A 19 12.37 -30.17 -47.08
CA ARG A 19 13.54 -29.63 -46.36
C ARG A 19 14.49 -28.91 -47.32
N GLY A 20 15.24 -27.92 -46.81
CA GLY A 20 16.41 -27.33 -47.45
C GLY A 20 17.56 -27.21 -46.44
N THR A 21 18.76 -27.66 -46.81
CA THR A 21 19.94 -27.77 -45.93
C THR A 21 21.12 -26.98 -46.46
N VAL A 22 21.86 -26.28 -45.60
CA VAL A 22 23.33 -26.05 -45.66
C VAL A 22 23.84 -25.79 -44.22
N ARG A 23 25.10 -26.10 -43.90
CA ARG A 23 25.79 -25.80 -42.62
C ARG A 23 27.11 -24.97 -42.88
N PRO A 24 28.18 -24.91 -42.04
CA PRO A 24 28.61 -23.60 -41.52
C PRO A 24 30.10 -23.23 -41.66
N VAL A 25 30.42 -21.95 -41.49
CA VAL A 25 31.74 -21.35 -41.18
C VAL A 25 31.47 -20.08 -40.34
N GLY A 26 32.26 -19.62 -39.36
CA GLY A 26 33.50 -20.11 -38.74
C GLY A 26 34.48 -18.95 -38.41
N TRP A 27 35.28 -19.07 -37.34
CA TRP A 27 36.38 -18.15 -36.90
C TRP A 27 35.95 -16.79 -36.31
N ARG A 28 36.76 -16.05 -35.51
CA ARG A 28 37.64 -16.39 -34.35
C ARG A 28 38.06 -15.09 -33.59
N THR A 29 38.52 -15.25 -32.34
CA THR A 29 39.42 -14.40 -31.50
C THR A 29 40.27 -13.30 -32.20
N ALA A 30 40.66 -12.14 -31.64
CA ALA A 30 40.66 -11.55 -30.26
C ALA A 30 40.60 -9.98 -30.36
N GLY A 31 41.02 -9.09 -29.42
CA GLY A 31 41.69 -9.15 -28.09
C GLY A 31 42.25 -7.78 -27.63
N LEU A 32 42.82 -7.71 -26.41
CA LEU A 32 43.50 -6.55 -25.73
C LEU A 32 42.58 -5.36 -25.29
N VAL A 33 42.73 -4.60 -24.17
CA VAL A 33 43.85 -4.15 -23.28
C VAL A 33 44.52 -2.85 -23.75
N LEU A 34 44.79 -1.78 -22.95
CA LEU A 34 44.36 -1.34 -21.60
C LEU A 34 44.77 0.16 -21.39
N LEU A 35 44.29 0.79 -20.29
CA LEU A 35 44.93 1.86 -19.49
C LEU A 35 45.22 3.28 -20.04
N SER A 36 45.06 4.26 -19.12
CA SER A 36 45.80 5.54 -18.98
C SER A 36 45.54 6.72 -19.94
N SER A 37 45.71 8.00 -19.54
CA SER A 37 45.74 8.63 -18.19
C SER A 37 45.80 10.18 -18.28
N LEU A 38 45.36 10.86 -17.21
CA LEU A 38 45.92 12.12 -16.62
C LEU A 38 45.80 13.52 -17.28
N LEU A 39 45.62 14.54 -16.40
CA LEU A 39 45.96 16.00 -16.52
C LEU A 39 45.10 16.81 -17.54
N VAL A 40 44.84 18.14 -17.53
CA VAL A 40 45.21 19.41 -16.82
C VAL A 40 44.39 20.52 -17.55
N SER A 41 44.06 21.77 -17.13
CA SER A 41 44.10 22.59 -15.89
C SER A 41 43.23 23.86 -16.09
N GLY A 42 43.07 24.70 -15.06
CA GLY A 42 42.58 26.09 -15.18
C GLY A 42 41.24 26.33 -14.47
N ALA A 43 41.10 26.89 -13.26
CA ALA A 43 41.77 27.99 -12.53
C ALA A 43 41.23 29.40 -12.81
N LEU A 44 40.61 30.01 -11.80
CA LEU A 44 40.93 31.37 -11.34
C LEU A 44 40.59 31.53 -9.84
N ARG A 45 41.02 32.64 -9.22
CA ARG A 45 41.06 32.85 -7.75
C ARG A 45 40.87 34.34 -7.40
N ALA A 46 40.80 34.64 -6.10
CA ALA A 46 40.62 35.95 -5.44
C ALA A 46 39.17 36.49 -5.49
N MET A 47 38.51 36.92 -4.41
CA MET A 47 38.86 37.63 -3.15
C MET A 47 38.87 39.16 -3.25
N ALA A 48 37.93 39.78 -2.52
CA ALA A 48 38.10 41.09 -1.87
C ALA A 48 37.17 41.17 -0.64
N GLN A 49 37.63 41.83 0.42
CA GLN A 49 36.84 42.35 1.56
C GLN A 49 36.76 43.90 1.39
N PHE A 50 36.19 44.77 2.24
CA PHE A 50 35.92 44.77 3.68
C PHE A 50 34.96 45.95 4.03
N ALA A 51 34.33 45.93 5.22
CA ALA A 51 33.82 47.09 6.00
C ALA A 51 32.62 47.93 5.48
N ALA A 52 31.98 48.81 6.28
CA ALA A 52 31.50 48.75 7.69
C ALA A 52 30.77 50.05 8.11
N SER A 53 29.53 49.96 8.63
CA SER A 53 28.76 50.98 9.41
C SER A 53 27.36 50.40 9.76
N GLY A 54 26.60 50.74 10.82
CA GLY A 54 26.77 51.68 11.94
C GLY A 54 26.02 53.01 11.75
N ALA A 55 24.99 53.42 12.51
CA ALA A 55 24.18 52.83 13.61
C ALA A 55 22.84 53.66 13.72
N ALA A 56 21.92 53.62 14.71
CA ALA A 56 21.82 52.96 16.03
C ALA A 56 20.35 52.89 16.57
N ALA A 57 20.11 51.98 17.52
CA ALA A 57 19.28 52.07 18.75
C ALA A 57 17.80 52.58 18.77
N ALA A 58 16.91 51.73 19.33
CA ALA A 58 15.94 52.11 20.39
C ALA A 58 15.39 50.87 21.16
N ASN A 59 15.19 51.00 22.48
CA ASN A 59 14.90 49.93 23.46
C ASN A 59 13.57 49.17 23.32
N ALA A 60 13.59 47.87 23.69
CA ALA A 60 12.64 47.27 24.64
C ALA A 60 13.30 46.05 25.34
N SER A 61 12.90 45.74 26.57
CA SER A 61 13.59 44.77 27.46
C SER A 61 13.01 43.34 27.40
N ALA A 62 13.89 42.35 27.38
CA ALA A 62 13.57 40.95 27.69
C ALA A 62 13.64 40.67 29.22
N PRO A 63 13.12 39.52 29.66
CA PRO A 63 13.91 38.63 30.51
C PRO A 63 14.24 37.32 29.77
N ALA A 64 15.44 36.78 30.04
CA ALA A 64 15.92 35.57 29.37
C ALA A 64 15.52 34.29 30.12
N ILE A 65 15.20 33.23 29.36
CA ILE A 65 15.26 31.84 29.83
C ILE A 65 16.32 31.15 28.96
N ALA A 66 17.42 30.72 29.56
CA ALA A 66 18.51 30.07 28.85
C ALA A 66 18.21 28.57 28.67
N ALA A 67 17.98 28.15 27.43
CA ALA A 67 18.08 26.74 27.05
C ALA A 67 19.52 26.45 26.58
N PRO A 68 20.16 25.33 27.02
CA PRO A 68 21.50 24.99 26.57
C PRO A 68 21.48 24.54 25.10
N LEU A 69 22.44 25.04 24.31
CA LEU A 69 22.73 24.51 22.99
C LEU A 69 23.36 23.12 23.13
N VAL A 70 22.55 22.08 22.95
CA VAL A 70 23.07 20.72 22.75
C VAL A 70 23.65 20.63 21.35
N VAL A 71 24.97 20.58 21.25
CA VAL A 71 25.66 20.24 20.00
C VAL A 71 25.55 18.73 19.83
N SER A 72 24.63 18.29 18.97
CA SER A 72 24.55 16.90 18.52
C SER A 72 25.59 16.66 17.42
N ASP A 73 26.80 16.30 17.84
CA ASP A 73 27.89 15.90 16.96
C ASP A 73 27.82 14.37 16.75
N GLU A 74 27.15 13.92 15.70
CA GLU A 74 27.14 12.51 15.30
C GLU A 74 26.98 12.37 13.78
N SER A 75 27.80 11.49 13.18
CA SER A 75 28.06 11.49 11.73
C SER A 75 27.07 10.63 10.94
N ASP A 76 25.91 11.20 10.60
CA ASP A 76 24.96 10.59 9.65
C ASP A 76 25.52 10.58 8.21
N ILE A 77 26.27 9.53 7.87
CA ILE A 77 26.53 9.14 6.47
C ILE A 77 25.47 8.13 6.04
N ASP A 78 24.22 8.58 5.95
CA ASP A 78 23.32 8.12 4.89
C ASP A 78 22.24 9.16 4.57
N GLY A 79 21.98 9.40 3.29
CA GLY A 79 21.31 10.61 2.80
C GLY A 79 19.77 10.63 2.90
N ALA A 80 19.18 9.73 3.68
CA ALA A 80 17.73 9.58 3.79
C ALA A 80 17.16 10.36 5.00
N PRO A 81 16.06 11.13 4.86
CA PRO A 81 15.37 11.71 5.99
C PRO A 81 14.84 10.60 6.92
N LYS A 82 15.40 10.49 8.13
CA LYS A 82 14.93 9.52 9.14
C LYS A 82 13.45 9.75 9.42
N LEU A 83 12.62 8.71 9.22
CA LEU A 83 11.19 8.79 9.53
C LEU A 83 11.00 9.10 11.02
N CYS A 84 10.17 10.11 11.29
CA CYS A 84 9.87 10.53 12.65
C CYS A 84 9.19 9.38 13.42
N GLN A 85 9.40 9.34 14.73
CA GLN A 85 8.95 8.23 15.58
C GLN A 85 7.67 8.62 16.32
N GLY A 86 6.65 7.76 16.24
CA GLY A 86 5.39 7.88 16.98
C GLY A 86 5.56 7.67 18.49
N LYS A 87 4.49 7.94 19.24
CA LYS A 87 4.48 7.84 20.71
C LYS A 87 4.22 6.42 21.19
N THR A 88 3.56 5.60 20.36
CA THR A 88 3.29 4.20 20.64
C THR A 88 4.53 3.33 20.39
N PRO A 89 4.84 2.38 21.29
CA PRO A 89 6.00 1.50 21.11
C PRO A 89 5.80 0.56 19.91
N ALA A 90 6.92 0.09 19.35
CA ALA A 90 6.94 -0.88 18.26
C ALA A 90 6.09 -2.13 18.62
N LYS A 91 5.24 -2.56 17.69
CA LYS A 91 4.34 -3.71 17.90
C LYS A 91 4.37 -4.64 16.69
N VAL A 92 5.23 -5.65 16.76
CA VAL A 92 5.40 -6.62 15.68
C VAL A 92 4.40 -7.77 15.80
N VAL A 93 3.75 -8.10 14.68
CA VAL A 93 2.81 -9.22 14.55
C VAL A 93 3.21 -10.12 13.38
N ILE A 94 2.80 -11.38 13.42
CA ILE A 94 2.83 -12.25 12.24
C ILE A 94 1.56 -11.91 11.43
N ASP A 95 1.76 -11.33 10.25
CA ASP A 95 0.71 -10.67 9.46
C ASP A 95 0.09 -11.62 8.44
N ARG A 96 0.93 -12.41 7.77
CA ARG A 96 0.55 -13.38 6.74
C ARG A 96 1.52 -14.57 6.76
N VAL A 97 1.01 -15.79 6.66
CA VAL A 97 1.82 -17.02 6.47
C VAL A 97 1.34 -17.77 5.25
N VAL A 98 2.24 -18.01 4.30
CA VAL A 98 1.99 -18.88 3.14
C VAL A 98 2.76 -20.17 3.37
N ALA A 99 2.09 -21.19 3.90
CA ALA A 99 2.70 -22.50 4.13
C ALA A 99 2.83 -23.29 2.83
N TYR A 100 1.74 -23.37 2.04
CA TYR A 100 1.70 -24.12 0.79
C TYR A 100 1.25 -23.21 -0.37
N PRO A 101 2.19 -22.56 -1.08
CA PRO A 101 1.88 -21.58 -2.13
C PRO A 101 1.26 -22.22 -3.38
N SER A 102 0.93 -21.38 -4.37
CA SER A 102 0.67 -21.84 -5.74
C SER A 102 1.94 -22.46 -6.38
N PRO A 103 1.84 -23.23 -7.48
CA PRO A 103 2.96 -24.03 -8.00
C PRO A 103 4.25 -23.27 -8.40
N GLU A 104 4.18 -21.96 -8.61
CA GLU A 104 5.33 -21.10 -8.92
C GLU A 104 5.79 -20.23 -7.73
N GLY A 105 5.03 -20.24 -6.62
CA GLY A 105 5.32 -19.46 -5.43
C GLY A 105 6.28 -20.15 -4.46
N THR A 106 6.85 -19.36 -3.54
CA THR A 106 7.66 -19.87 -2.42
C THR A 106 6.90 -19.69 -1.11
N PRO A 107 7.00 -20.63 -0.13
CA PRO A 107 6.53 -20.37 1.23
C PRO A 107 7.12 -19.08 1.79
N LEU A 108 6.36 -18.38 2.64
CA LEU A 108 6.82 -17.14 3.27
C LEU A 108 6.07 -16.82 4.56
N ILE A 109 6.68 -15.98 5.39
CA ILE A 109 6.12 -15.44 6.64
C ILE A 109 6.33 -13.93 6.59
N VAL A 110 5.26 -13.15 6.68
CA VAL A 110 5.30 -11.69 6.74
C VAL A 110 5.18 -11.26 8.20
N LEU A 111 6.13 -10.47 8.69
CA LEU A 111 6.02 -9.75 9.95
C LEU A 111 5.65 -8.30 9.65
N ARG A 112 4.69 -7.71 10.36
CA ARG A 112 4.30 -6.29 10.23
C ARG A 112 4.54 -5.53 11.53
N ASN A 113 5.02 -4.30 11.45
CA ASN A 113 5.02 -3.39 12.59
C ASN A 113 3.75 -2.52 12.60
N THR A 114 2.99 -2.63 13.68
CA THR A 114 1.68 -2.00 13.89
C THR A 114 1.68 -0.95 15.01
N GLY A 115 2.87 -0.51 15.44
CA GLY A 115 3.08 0.58 16.38
C GLY A 115 3.96 1.69 15.78
N GLY A 116 3.90 2.88 16.39
CA GLY A 116 4.50 4.11 15.86
C GLY A 116 6.02 4.21 15.91
N GLN A 117 6.72 3.30 16.58
CA GLN A 117 8.19 3.27 16.65
C GLN A 117 8.76 2.14 15.79
N THR A 118 9.91 2.35 15.17
CA THR A 118 10.64 1.35 14.38
C THR A 118 11.00 0.16 15.26
N ALA A 119 10.59 -1.05 14.85
CA ALA A 119 10.96 -2.28 15.53
C ALA A 119 12.41 -2.66 15.20
N ASN A 120 13.15 -3.13 16.21
CA ASN A 120 14.44 -3.79 16.04
C ASN A 120 14.29 -5.26 16.49
N LEU A 121 14.45 -6.18 15.54
CA LEU A 121 14.27 -7.62 15.72
C LEU A 121 15.57 -8.39 16.02
N THR A 122 16.70 -7.72 16.23
CA THR A 122 17.97 -8.42 16.51
C THR A 122 17.87 -9.28 17.77
N GLY A 123 18.18 -10.57 17.63
CA GLY A 123 18.08 -11.59 18.69
C GLY A 123 16.69 -12.18 18.90
N TRP A 124 15.64 -11.66 18.24
CA TRP A 124 14.31 -12.28 18.25
C TRP A 124 14.35 -13.64 17.54
N ARG A 125 13.42 -14.52 17.90
CA ARG A 125 13.39 -15.90 17.40
C ARG A 125 12.06 -16.23 16.75
N LEU A 126 12.14 -16.85 15.58
CA LEU A 126 10.99 -17.43 14.89
C LEU A 126 11.16 -18.95 14.88
N THR A 127 10.11 -19.69 15.29
CA THR A 127 10.17 -21.14 15.51
C THR A 127 8.92 -21.82 14.95
N ASP A 128 9.06 -23.07 14.50
CA ASP A 128 7.96 -23.97 14.14
C ASP A 128 7.58 -24.90 15.32
N SER A 129 6.37 -25.45 15.29
CA SER A 129 5.81 -26.57 16.10
C SER A 129 6.29 -26.78 17.57
N ASP A 130 5.49 -26.33 18.55
CA ASP A 130 5.61 -26.51 20.02
C ASP A 130 6.97 -26.10 20.66
N THR A 131 6.91 -24.93 21.28
CA THR A 131 8.04 -24.06 21.60
C THR A 131 8.87 -24.46 22.83
N ARG A 132 8.66 -25.68 23.36
CA ARG A 132 9.25 -26.16 24.62
C ARG A 132 10.33 -27.22 24.46
N THR A 133 10.50 -27.77 23.25
CA THR A 133 11.46 -28.86 22.99
C THR A 133 12.31 -28.69 21.73
N VAL A 134 12.01 -27.72 20.86
CA VAL A 134 12.79 -27.47 19.63
C VAL A 134 14.20 -26.98 19.99
N PRO A 135 15.29 -27.68 19.58
CA PRO A 135 16.65 -27.22 19.82
C PRO A 135 16.92 -25.89 19.13
N ALA A 136 17.65 -24.98 19.78
CA ALA A 136 17.90 -23.63 19.26
C ALA A 136 18.56 -23.58 17.85
N ALA A 137 19.18 -24.68 17.41
CA ALA A 137 19.74 -24.84 16.06
C ALA A 137 18.69 -24.92 14.93
N LEU A 138 17.41 -25.15 15.24
CA LEU A 138 16.30 -25.19 14.27
C LEU A 138 15.49 -23.88 14.22
N ASN A 139 15.84 -22.89 15.04
CA ASN A 139 15.15 -21.60 15.09
C ASN A 139 15.82 -20.59 14.16
N LEU A 140 15.03 -19.71 13.52
CA LEU A 140 15.59 -18.49 12.94
C LEU A 140 15.89 -17.51 14.07
N VAL A 141 17.13 -17.01 14.13
CA VAL A 141 17.51 -15.86 14.97
C VAL A 141 17.68 -14.65 14.07
N ILE A 142 16.82 -13.64 14.25
CA ILE A 142 16.78 -12.47 13.39
C ILE A 142 17.97 -11.53 13.74
N GLY A 143 18.59 -10.91 12.74
CA GLY A 143 19.77 -10.05 12.90
C GLY A 143 21.08 -10.78 13.24
N ALA A 144 21.13 -12.12 13.22
CA ALA A 144 22.36 -12.88 13.41
C ALA A 144 23.22 -12.91 12.13
N ALA A 145 24.55 -12.83 12.26
CA ALA A 145 25.48 -12.89 11.12
C ALA A 145 25.27 -14.16 10.26
N PRO A 146 25.31 -14.08 8.91
CA PRO A 146 25.71 -12.93 8.08
C PRO A 146 24.54 -11.99 7.71
N CYS A 147 23.49 -11.93 8.54
CA CYS A 147 22.24 -11.24 8.28
C CYS A 147 22.03 -10.02 9.19
N ASP A 148 23.13 -9.41 9.60
CA ASP A 148 23.28 -8.24 10.48
C ASP A 148 23.18 -6.89 9.74
N ALA A 149 22.73 -6.88 8.48
CA ALA A 149 22.30 -5.66 7.78
C ALA A 149 20.89 -5.22 8.25
N PRO A 150 20.62 -3.91 8.47
CA PRO A 150 19.35 -3.42 9.01
C PRO A 150 18.09 -3.93 8.29
N SER A 151 18.11 -4.03 6.96
CA SER A 151 16.98 -4.52 6.15
C SER A 151 16.48 -5.93 6.51
N ASN A 152 17.28 -6.71 7.26
CA ASN A 152 16.94 -8.06 7.69
C ASN A 152 16.32 -8.11 9.10
N PHE A 153 16.34 -7.00 9.86
CA PHE A 153 15.89 -6.97 11.26
C PHE A 153 15.16 -5.70 11.71
N THR A 154 15.21 -4.59 10.98
CA THR A 154 14.42 -3.39 11.30
C THR A 154 13.10 -3.39 10.56
N ILE A 155 12.00 -3.05 11.23
CA ILE A 155 10.70 -2.82 10.60
C ILE A 155 10.16 -1.44 11.00
N GLU A 156 10.17 -0.50 10.05
CA GLU A 156 9.56 0.81 10.23
C GLU A 156 8.04 0.70 10.50
N PRO A 157 7.40 1.69 11.15
CA PRO A 157 5.97 1.68 11.39
C PRO A 157 5.15 1.52 10.10
N SER A 158 4.05 0.77 10.17
CA SER A 158 3.23 0.34 9.01
C SER A 158 3.90 -0.62 8.01
N ARG A 159 5.22 -0.82 8.05
CA ARG A 159 5.98 -1.65 7.09
C ARG A 159 6.03 -3.12 7.49
N THR A 160 6.58 -3.92 6.59
CA THR A 160 6.66 -5.39 6.68
C THR A 160 8.07 -5.92 6.41
N LEU A 161 8.43 -7.02 7.07
CA LEU A 161 9.59 -7.86 6.75
C LEU A 161 9.10 -9.20 6.22
N VAL A 162 9.53 -9.57 5.01
CA VAL A 162 9.13 -10.83 4.36
C VAL A 162 10.24 -11.87 4.52
N LEU A 163 9.99 -12.87 5.35
CA LEU A 163 10.89 -13.99 5.59
C LEU A 163 10.51 -15.16 4.66
N ARG A 164 11.51 -15.75 4.00
CA ARG A 164 11.37 -16.93 3.11
C ARG A 164 12.24 -18.09 3.61
N PRO A 165 12.07 -19.33 3.13
CA PRO A 165 12.95 -20.45 3.46
C PRO A 165 14.43 -20.16 3.14
N LYS A 166 15.32 -20.67 3.98
CA LYS A 166 16.77 -20.56 3.81
C LYS A 166 17.26 -21.39 2.61
N ASN A 167 18.13 -20.81 1.81
CA ASN A 167 18.86 -21.47 0.72
C ASN A 167 20.14 -20.69 0.38
N ASP A 168 20.95 -21.18 -0.56
CA ASP A 168 22.24 -20.56 -0.90
C ASP A 168 22.12 -19.11 -1.42
N SER A 169 20.99 -18.75 -2.04
CA SER A 169 20.68 -17.38 -2.47
C SER A 169 19.93 -16.55 -1.42
N ASN A 170 19.47 -17.18 -0.33
CA ASN A 170 18.80 -16.55 0.81
C ASN A 170 19.34 -17.12 2.13
N PRO A 171 20.57 -16.78 2.54
CA PRO A 171 21.17 -17.28 3.78
C PRO A 171 20.44 -16.80 5.05
N CYS A 172 19.61 -15.76 4.92
CA CYS A 172 18.84 -15.11 5.99
C CYS A 172 17.42 -15.64 6.15
N GLY A 173 17.04 -16.64 5.36
CA GLY A 173 15.75 -17.30 5.48
C GLY A 173 15.60 -18.16 6.75
N PHE A 174 14.35 -18.55 7.03
CA PHE A 174 14.06 -19.48 8.11
C PHE A 174 14.56 -20.91 7.77
N PRO A 175 15.14 -21.66 8.74
CA PRO A 175 15.79 -22.96 8.49
C PRO A 175 14.83 -24.17 8.56
N PHE A 176 13.54 -23.94 8.81
CA PHE A 176 12.49 -24.96 8.95
C PHE A 176 11.55 -25.00 7.73
N SER A 177 10.60 -25.93 7.72
CA SER A 177 9.69 -26.21 6.59
C SER A 177 8.24 -26.26 7.05
N LEU A 178 7.45 -25.28 6.62
CA LEU A 178 6.04 -25.13 7.01
C LEU A 178 5.18 -26.31 6.52
N SER A 179 4.53 -27.02 7.45
CA SER A 179 3.67 -28.17 7.12
C SER A 179 2.24 -27.75 6.74
N PHE A 180 1.44 -28.70 6.23
CA PHE A 180 -0.01 -28.50 6.02
C PHE A 180 -0.80 -28.24 7.32
N ARG A 181 -0.21 -28.54 8.48
CA ARG A 181 -0.72 -28.24 9.83
C ARG A 181 0.47 -27.90 10.70
N ASP A 182 0.59 -26.64 11.10
CA ASP A 182 1.73 -26.17 11.90
C ASP A 182 1.37 -24.95 12.76
N GLU A 183 2.36 -24.49 13.54
CA GLU A 183 2.31 -23.23 14.27
C GLU A 183 3.66 -22.50 14.27
N VAL A 184 3.67 -21.29 13.68
CA VAL A 184 4.80 -20.39 13.77
C VAL A 184 4.66 -19.51 15.01
N ASN A 185 5.71 -19.45 15.82
CA ASN A 185 5.77 -18.66 17.05
C ASN A 185 6.92 -17.65 16.97
N LEU A 186 6.65 -16.40 17.37
CA LEU A 186 7.58 -15.28 17.41
C LEU A 186 7.90 -14.90 18.86
N PHE A 187 9.18 -14.90 19.20
CA PHE A 187 9.70 -14.59 20.54
C PHE A 187 10.62 -13.37 20.51
N ASP A 188 10.55 -12.56 21.57
CA ASP A 188 11.54 -11.50 21.81
C ASP A 188 12.88 -12.08 22.37
N PRO A 189 13.95 -11.28 22.47
CA PRO A 189 15.26 -11.76 22.92
C PRO A 189 15.30 -12.24 24.38
N SER A 190 14.28 -11.94 25.19
CA SER A 190 14.13 -12.46 26.55
C SER A 190 13.50 -13.86 26.60
N GLY A 191 13.00 -14.37 25.45
CA GLY A 191 12.29 -15.64 25.36
C GLY A 191 10.80 -15.53 25.68
N LYS A 192 10.23 -14.32 25.72
CA LYS A 192 8.79 -14.10 25.87
C LYS A 192 8.10 -14.23 24.50
N LEU A 193 7.01 -14.99 24.45
CA LEU A 193 6.15 -15.12 23.28
C LEU A 193 5.46 -13.79 22.96
N VAL A 194 5.56 -13.33 21.71
CA VAL A 194 4.96 -12.07 21.23
C VAL A 194 3.78 -12.33 20.30
N ALA A 195 3.89 -13.31 19.41
CA ALA A 195 2.81 -13.71 18.50
C ALA A 195 2.89 -15.19 18.13
N THR A 196 1.74 -15.79 17.84
CA THR A 196 1.60 -17.15 17.29
C THR A 196 0.67 -17.08 16.08
N ALA A 197 1.00 -17.79 15.01
CA ALA A 197 0.16 -18.01 13.84
C ALA A 197 0.01 -19.53 13.65
N LYS A 198 -1.22 -20.04 13.66
CA LYS A 198 -1.50 -21.49 13.73
C LYS A 198 -2.58 -21.90 12.75
N TRP A 199 -2.37 -23.03 12.06
CA TRP A 199 -3.30 -23.56 11.05
C TRP A 199 -3.47 -25.08 11.17
N ALA A 200 -4.67 -25.55 10.84
CA ALA A 200 -5.04 -26.97 10.94
C ALA A 200 -5.10 -27.71 9.59
N ASP A 201 -5.23 -26.96 8.49
CA ASP A 201 -5.38 -27.44 7.11
C ASP A 201 -5.00 -26.31 6.13
N ALA A 202 -3.71 -26.18 5.81
CA ALA A 202 -3.23 -25.25 4.79
C ALA A 202 -3.27 -25.94 3.42
N GLN A 203 -4.02 -25.34 2.49
CA GLN A 203 -4.25 -25.87 1.15
C GLN A 203 -3.40 -25.13 0.11
N MET A 204 -3.17 -25.74 -1.05
CA MET A 204 -2.30 -25.16 -2.09
C MET A 204 -2.84 -23.81 -2.56
N GLY A 205 -1.98 -22.79 -2.59
CA GLY A 205 -2.36 -21.43 -2.97
C GLY A 205 -3.18 -20.69 -1.91
N THR A 206 -3.21 -21.18 -0.66
CA THR A 206 -3.83 -20.45 0.46
C THR A 206 -2.80 -19.79 1.36
N ALA A 207 -3.22 -18.70 2.00
CA ALA A 207 -2.46 -17.96 2.99
C ALA A 207 -3.29 -17.75 4.26
N LEU A 208 -2.62 -17.80 5.41
CA LEU A 208 -3.17 -17.49 6.71
C LEU A 208 -2.96 -15.99 6.98
N HIS A 209 -4.02 -15.20 6.98
CA HIS A 209 -3.99 -13.73 7.18
C HIS A 209 -4.51 -13.33 8.57
N LEU A 210 -3.73 -12.52 9.28
CA LEU A 210 -4.15 -11.87 10.52
C LEU A 210 -5.31 -10.91 10.23
N GLN A 211 -6.37 -11.01 11.03
CA GLN A 211 -7.52 -10.12 10.98
C GLN A 211 -7.43 -9.08 12.12
N SER A 212 -8.12 -7.95 11.95
CA SER A 212 -8.13 -6.82 12.90
C SER A 212 -8.77 -7.12 14.27
N ASP A 213 -9.47 -8.25 14.42
CA ASP A 213 -9.92 -8.77 15.72
C ASP A 213 -8.86 -9.63 16.44
N GLY A 214 -7.72 -9.91 15.79
CA GLY A 214 -6.64 -10.76 16.28
C GLY A 214 -6.79 -12.25 15.93
N SER A 215 -7.85 -12.64 15.20
CA SER A 215 -7.98 -13.99 14.63
C SER A 215 -7.15 -14.15 13.36
N TYR A 216 -7.04 -15.37 12.86
CA TYR A 216 -6.49 -15.64 11.53
C TYR A 216 -7.53 -16.31 10.63
N ALA A 217 -7.63 -15.84 9.39
CA ALA A 217 -8.42 -16.46 8.33
C ALA A 217 -7.50 -17.19 7.33
N ILE A 218 -7.91 -18.36 6.85
CA ILE A 218 -7.27 -19.03 5.71
C ILE A 218 -7.99 -18.56 4.45
N LEU A 219 -7.28 -17.88 3.55
CA LEU A 219 -7.80 -17.25 2.34
C LEU A 219 -7.09 -17.82 1.11
N SER A 220 -7.81 -18.03 0.01
CA SER A 220 -7.25 -18.49 -1.26
C SER A 220 -6.73 -17.31 -2.07
N GLU A 221 -5.42 -17.27 -2.32
CA GLU A 221 -4.80 -16.26 -3.20
C GLU A 221 -5.00 -16.60 -4.69
N MET A 222 -5.56 -17.79 -4.99
CA MET A 222 -5.93 -18.23 -6.33
C MET A 222 -7.38 -17.87 -6.72
N ASP A 223 -8.21 -17.46 -5.76
CA ASP A 223 -9.60 -17.06 -6.00
C ASP A 223 -9.65 -15.61 -6.52
N ASP A 224 -10.79 -15.16 -7.05
CA ASP A 224 -10.99 -13.76 -7.39
C ASP A 224 -11.24 -12.91 -6.14
N VAL A 225 -10.93 -11.61 -6.22
CA VAL A 225 -11.03 -10.67 -5.08
C VAL A 225 -12.43 -10.58 -4.45
N LEU A 226 -13.52 -10.81 -5.21
CA LEU A 226 -14.87 -10.84 -4.64
C LEU A 226 -15.12 -12.15 -3.88
N THR A 227 -14.57 -13.27 -4.34
CA THR A 227 -14.63 -14.55 -3.64
C THR A 227 -13.79 -14.54 -2.36
N VAL A 228 -12.63 -13.88 -2.36
CA VAL A 228 -11.85 -13.62 -1.14
C VAL A 228 -12.60 -12.70 -0.16
N LEU A 229 -13.24 -11.62 -0.65
CA LEU A 229 -14.06 -10.74 0.20
C LEU A 229 -15.33 -11.44 0.76
N ARG A 230 -15.86 -12.45 0.06
CA ARG A 230 -16.94 -13.31 0.59
C ARG A 230 -16.44 -14.21 1.72
N SER A 231 -15.23 -14.76 1.63
CA SER A 231 -14.71 -15.71 2.62
C SER A 231 -14.24 -15.08 3.93
N THR A 232 -13.87 -13.78 3.95
CA THR A 232 -13.70 -13.06 5.24
C THR A 232 -15.02 -12.85 5.98
N GLY A 233 -16.15 -12.84 5.26
CA GLY A 233 -17.51 -12.70 5.83
C GLY A 233 -17.86 -11.33 6.40
N ARG A 234 -17.01 -10.31 6.20
CA ARG A 234 -17.07 -8.97 6.84
C ARG A 234 -17.44 -7.81 5.90
N HIS A 235 -17.85 -8.08 4.66
CA HIS A 235 -18.13 -7.08 3.61
C HIS A 235 -19.45 -7.33 2.85
N LYS A 236 -20.45 -7.92 3.51
CA LYS A 236 -21.73 -8.31 2.88
C LYS A 236 -22.43 -7.12 2.23
N ILE A 237 -22.56 -6.00 2.94
CA ILE A 237 -23.23 -4.79 2.46
C ILE A 237 -22.46 -4.19 1.27
N PHE A 238 -21.12 -4.26 1.28
CA PHE A 238 -20.27 -3.80 0.17
C PHE A 238 -20.43 -4.68 -1.07
N LEU A 239 -20.44 -6.00 -0.91
CA LEU A 239 -20.62 -6.96 -2.00
C LEU A 239 -22.03 -6.86 -2.60
N GLU A 240 -23.07 -6.68 -1.78
CA GLU A 240 -24.43 -6.39 -2.23
C GLU A 240 -24.51 -5.06 -2.98
N ALA A 241 -23.83 -4.00 -2.52
CA ALA A 241 -23.76 -2.72 -3.22
C ALA A 241 -23.09 -2.84 -4.59
N LEU A 242 -21.94 -3.54 -4.67
CA LEU A 242 -21.25 -3.84 -5.94
C LEU A 242 -22.12 -4.65 -6.91
N GLN A 243 -22.93 -5.59 -6.40
CA GLN A 243 -23.84 -6.39 -7.21
C GLN A 243 -25.04 -5.58 -7.71
N ASN A 244 -25.64 -4.73 -6.87
CA ASN A 244 -26.74 -3.84 -7.26
C ASN A 244 -26.28 -2.80 -8.30
N ALA A 245 -25.06 -2.28 -8.16
CA ALA A 245 -24.44 -1.39 -9.16
C ALA A 245 -23.91 -2.12 -10.41
N GLY A 246 -23.96 -3.47 -10.45
CA GLY A 246 -23.46 -4.28 -11.58
C GLY A 246 -21.93 -4.27 -11.77
N MET A 247 -21.18 -3.80 -10.76
CA MET A 247 -19.72 -3.69 -10.77
C MET A 247 -19.04 -5.02 -10.41
N ASP A 248 -19.77 -5.93 -9.78
CA ASP A 248 -19.40 -7.33 -9.58
C ASP A 248 -18.85 -7.97 -10.86
N LYS A 249 -19.55 -7.76 -11.99
CA LYS A 249 -19.21 -8.30 -13.31
C LYS A 249 -17.94 -7.68 -13.89
N LEU A 250 -17.68 -6.40 -13.63
CA LEU A 250 -16.48 -5.71 -14.10
C LEU A 250 -15.24 -6.25 -13.40
N LEU A 251 -15.33 -6.45 -12.09
CA LEU A 251 -14.25 -6.98 -11.26
C LEU A 251 -14.00 -8.48 -11.54
N THR A 252 -15.06 -9.26 -11.80
CA THR A 252 -14.95 -10.69 -12.15
C THR A 252 -14.47 -10.90 -13.60
N ALA A 253 -14.79 -10.01 -14.54
CA ALA A 253 -14.38 -10.18 -15.95
C ALA A 253 -12.86 -10.20 -16.14
N ALA A 254 -12.10 -9.56 -15.25
CA ALA A 254 -10.63 -9.51 -15.30
C ALA A 254 -9.94 -10.85 -15.01
N SER A 255 -10.62 -11.83 -14.37
CA SER A 255 -10.04 -13.15 -14.03
C SER A 255 -10.43 -14.28 -15.01
N ALA A 256 -11.18 -13.99 -16.08
CA ALA A 256 -11.71 -15.03 -16.97
C ALA A 256 -10.64 -15.67 -17.88
N PRO A 257 -10.48 -17.02 -17.93
CA PRO A 257 -9.42 -17.72 -18.69
C PRO A 257 -9.39 -17.54 -20.22
N GLY A 258 -10.36 -16.81 -20.79
CA GLY A 258 -10.44 -16.46 -22.21
C GLY A 258 -10.38 -14.95 -22.48
N TRP A 259 -10.19 -14.12 -21.45
CA TRP A 259 -10.18 -12.66 -21.59
C TRP A 259 -9.01 -12.21 -22.47
N ARG A 260 -9.29 -11.34 -23.44
CA ARG A 260 -8.29 -10.68 -24.26
C ARG A 260 -8.46 -9.18 -24.12
N MET A 261 -7.35 -8.48 -23.94
CA MET A 261 -7.31 -7.02 -23.81
C MET A 261 -8.07 -6.36 -24.98
N PRO A 262 -9.10 -5.54 -24.71
CA PRO A 262 -9.81 -4.81 -25.75
C PRO A 262 -8.89 -3.76 -26.39
N GLU A 263 -9.01 -3.54 -27.69
CA GLU A 263 -8.12 -2.66 -28.43
C GLU A 263 -8.28 -1.19 -28.00
N LYS A 264 -7.15 -0.49 -27.79
CA LYS A 264 -7.10 0.86 -27.23
C LYS A 264 -7.99 1.84 -28.02
N PRO A 265 -8.98 2.49 -27.38
CA PRO A 265 -9.75 3.54 -28.02
C PRO A 265 -8.85 4.66 -28.54
N LYS A 266 -8.99 5.01 -29.82
CA LYS A 266 -8.34 6.20 -30.39
C LYS A 266 -8.91 7.43 -29.66
N PRO A 267 -8.07 8.34 -29.15
CA PRO A 267 -8.56 9.46 -28.35
C PRO A 267 -9.50 10.33 -29.18
N LYS A 268 -10.72 10.53 -28.66
CA LYS A 268 -11.62 11.55 -29.18
C LYS A 268 -11.23 12.90 -28.57
N GLU A 269 -11.52 13.96 -29.31
CA GLU A 269 -11.15 15.32 -28.94
C GLU A 269 -11.89 15.79 -27.68
N LYS A 270 -11.27 16.73 -26.95
CA LYS A 270 -11.58 17.22 -25.61
C LYS A 270 -13.05 17.10 -25.18
N THR A 271 -13.31 16.27 -24.18
CA THR A 271 -14.47 16.38 -23.30
C THR A 271 -14.03 16.14 -21.85
N ASP A 272 -14.47 16.99 -20.92
CA ASP A 272 -14.14 16.91 -19.49
C ASP A 272 -14.98 15.84 -18.75
N VAL A 273 -15.11 14.67 -19.36
CA VAL A 273 -15.73 13.49 -18.77
C VAL A 273 -14.63 12.69 -18.05
N ALA A 274 -14.94 12.23 -16.83
CA ALA A 274 -14.02 11.42 -16.03
C ALA A 274 -13.42 10.25 -16.83
N PRO A 275 -12.16 9.86 -16.57
CA PRO A 275 -11.44 8.85 -17.35
C PRO A 275 -12.17 7.51 -17.34
N GLN A 276 -12.91 7.25 -18.42
CA GLN A 276 -13.58 5.99 -18.73
C GLN A 276 -12.54 4.87 -18.65
N PHE A 277 -12.61 4.03 -17.60
CA PHE A 277 -11.69 2.93 -17.22
C PHE A 277 -10.43 2.78 -18.10
N PRO A 278 -9.25 3.20 -17.62
CA PRO A 278 -8.00 3.10 -18.38
C PRO A 278 -7.71 1.68 -18.91
N TRP A 279 -7.17 1.63 -20.12
CA TRP A 279 -7.06 0.47 -21.02
C TRP A 279 -6.06 -0.62 -20.60
N TRP A 280 -5.71 -0.69 -19.31
CA TRP A 280 -4.70 -1.59 -18.73
C TRP A 280 -5.21 -2.37 -17.50
N PHE A 281 -6.53 -2.44 -17.30
CA PHE A 281 -7.16 -3.17 -16.18
C PHE A 281 -6.99 -4.69 -16.32
N GLY A 282 -5.91 -5.23 -15.76
CA GLY A 282 -5.72 -6.67 -15.50
C GLY A 282 -5.57 -7.00 -14.01
N PHE A 283 -5.20 -6.01 -13.19
CA PHE A 283 -5.13 -6.09 -11.73
C PHE A 283 -5.68 -4.80 -11.12
N GLY A 284 -6.32 -4.90 -9.97
CA GLY A 284 -6.83 -3.74 -9.23
C GLY A 284 -6.74 -3.92 -7.71
N VAL A 285 -6.78 -2.80 -6.99
CA VAL A 285 -6.92 -2.76 -5.54
C VAL A 285 -8.36 -2.43 -5.17
N ILE A 286 -8.93 -3.21 -4.25
CA ILE A 286 -10.23 -2.91 -3.65
C ILE A 286 -10.03 -2.45 -2.21
N LEU A 287 -10.45 -1.22 -1.91
CA LEU A 287 -10.57 -0.70 -0.56
C LEU A 287 -11.96 -1.09 -0.03
N ALA A 288 -12.09 -2.25 0.60
CA ALA A 288 -13.40 -2.80 0.97
C ALA A 288 -13.81 -2.31 2.38
N PRO A 289 -14.85 -1.47 2.53
CA PRO A 289 -15.32 -1.11 3.87
C PRO A 289 -15.92 -2.34 4.55
N THR A 290 -15.76 -2.45 5.87
CA THR A 290 -16.40 -3.51 6.64
C THR A 290 -17.91 -3.26 6.79
N ASP A 291 -18.67 -4.30 7.11
CA ASP A 291 -20.10 -4.18 7.42
C ASP A 291 -20.34 -3.18 8.58
N ASP A 292 -19.48 -3.16 9.60
CA ASP A 292 -19.51 -2.14 10.68
C ASP A 292 -19.35 -0.71 10.14
N SER A 293 -18.48 -0.53 9.13
CA SER A 293 -18.26 0.76 8.46
C SER A 293 -19.50 1.23 7.70
N PHE A 294 -20.26 0.28 7.15
CA PHE A 294 -21.56 0.54 6.53
C PHE A 294 -22.66 0.81 7.55
N GLU A 295 -22.72 0.10 8.68
CA GLU A 295 -23.69 0.39 9.74
C GLU A 295 -23.54 1.81 10.30
N VAL A 296 -22.30 2.28 10.50
CA VAL A 296 -22.02 3.68 10.87
C VAL A 296 -22.53 4.66 9.80
N LEU A 297 -22.30 4.39 8.51
CA LEU A 297 -22.79 5.24 7.42
C LEU A 297 -24.33 5.23 7.32
N LEU A 298 -24.96 4.06 7.38
CA LEU A 298 -26.42 3.92 7.27
C LEU A 298 -27.12 4.62 8.44
N ALA A 299 -26.53 4.60 9.64
CA ALA A 299 -27.01 5.38 10.78
C ALA A 299 -26.85 6.89 10.59
N GLN A 300 -25.78 7.36 9.94
CA GLN A 300 -25.59 8.78 9.61
C GLN A 300 -26.60 9.25 8.56
N LEU A 301 -26.75 8.53 7.43
CA LEU A 301 -27.67 8.87 6.35
C LEU A 301 -29.14 8.86 6.78
N GLY A 302 -29.53 7.95 7.68
CA GLY A 302 -30.88 7.92 8.26
C GLY A 302 -31.08 8.82 9.48
N ASN A 303 -30.24 9.83 9.69
CA ASN A 303 -30.34 10.83 10.78
C ASN A 303 -30.42 10.20 12.19
N GLY A 304 -29.52 9.26 12.49
CA GLY A 304 -29.48 8.52 13.76
C GLY A 304 -30.35 7.26 13.78
N ARG A 305 -31.05 6.95 12.69
CA ARG A 305 -31.65 5.64 12.42
C ARG A 305 -30.90 4.98 11.28
N ARG A 306 -30.82 3.64 11.28
CA ARG A 306 -30.25 2.88 10.15
C ARG A 306 -31.10 3.08 8.89
N LEU A 307 -30.53 3.63 7.83
CA LEU A 307 -31.14 3.70 6.51
C LEU A 307 -31.44 2.27 5.99
N PRO A 308 -32.63 1.99 5.43
CA PRO A 308 -32.92 0.72 4.76
C PRO A 308 -31.99 0.47 3.56
N LEU A 309 -31.59 -0.79 3.35
CA LEU A 309 -30.63 -1.16 2.29
C LEU A 309 -31.22 -1.00 0.89
N ASP A 310 -32.51 -1.26 0.72
CA ASP A 310 -33.25 -1.01 -0.52
C ASP A 310 -33.20 0.46 -0.93
N ILE A 311 -33.32 1.39 0.02
CA ILE A 311 -33.16 2.83 -0.24
C ILE A 311 -31.68 3.14 -0.55
N PHE A 312 -30.75 2.61 0.25
CA PHE A 312 -29.31 2.82 0.04
C PHE A 312 -28.82 2.37 -1.35
N PHE A 313 -29.26 1.21 -1.82
CA PHE A 313 -28.91 0.68 -3.15
C PHE A 313 -29.53 1.47 -4.32
N THR A 314 -30.50 2.36 -4.06
CA THR A 314 -31.08 3.27 -5.07
C THR A 314 -30.48 4.68 -5.10
N LEU A 315 -29.49 4.98 -4.25
CA LEU A 315 -28.82 6.28 -4.25
C LEU A 315 -28.07 6.51 -5.58
N PRO A 316 -28.34 7.61 -6.32
CA PRO A 316 -27.71 7.85 -7.62
C PRO A 316 -26.20 8.10 -7.52
N GLU A 317 -25.68 8.46 -6.35
CA GLU A 317 -24.25 8.63 -6.06
C GLU A 317 -23.54 7.29 -5.78
N LEU A 318 -24.27 6.19 -5.54
CA LEU A 318 -23.66 4.91 -5.15
C LEU A 318 -22.65 4.37 -6.18
N PRO A 319 -22.87 4.42 -7.51
CA PRO A 319 -21.86 4.02 -8.49
C PRO A 319 -20.58 4.87 -8.40
N ASP A 320 -20.69 6.16 -8.10
CA ASP A 320 -19.53 7.06 -7.96
C ASP A 320 -18.74 6.76 -6.68
N ILE A 321 -19.44 6.48 -5.58
CA ILE A 321 -18.86 6.03 -4.32
C ILE A 321 -18.13 4.69 -4.51
N LEU A 322 -18.76 3.70 -5.17
CA LEU A 322 -18.15 2.38 -5.38
C LEU A 322 -16.91 2.43 -6.31
N GLN A 323 -16.93 3.22 -7.37
CA GLN A 323 -15.75 3.45 -8.23
C GLN A 323 -14.59 4.13 -7.48
N TYR A 324 -14.87 4.89 -6.41
CA TYR A 324 -13.85 5.53 -5.58
C TYR A 324 -13.20 4.56 -4.58
N HIS A 325 -13.82 3.40 -4.31
CA HIS A 325 -13.22 2.31 -3.53
C HIS A 325 -12.37 1.35 -4.38
N ILE A 326 -12.33 1.54 -5.70
CA ILE A 326 -11.54 0.73 -6.63
C ILE A 326 -10.35 1.57 -7.12
N ILE A 327 -9.14 1.01 -7.09
CA ILE A 327 -7.92 1.65 -7.60
C ILE A 327 -7.33 0.77 -8.74
N PRO A 328 -7.08 1.30 -9.94
CA PRO A 328 -6.36 0.58 -10.99
C PRO A 328 -4.90 0.27 -10.59
N GLY A 329 -4.46 -0.97 -10.84
CA GLY A 329 -3.09 -1.41 -10.55
C GLY A 329 -2.93 -2.11 -9.19
N MET A 330 -1.69 -2.35 -8.78
CA MET A 330 -1.35 -3.07 -7.55
C MET A 330 -0.67 -2.14 -6.54
N TYR A 331 -1.40 -1.82 -5.47
CA TYR A 331 -0.94 -1.02 -4.34
C TYR A 331 -1.08 -1.84 -3.06
N THR A 332 -0.01 -2.51 -2.67
CA THR A 332 0.18 -3.05 -1.32
C THR A 332 0.46 -1.92 -0.33
N SER A 333 0.42 -2.21 0.97
CA SER A 333 0.81 -1.31 2.05
C SER A 333 2.25 -0.74 1.89
N GLU A 334 3.11 -1.46 1.20
CA GLU A 334 4.47 -1.05 0.85
C GLU A 334 4.48 0.14 -0.13
N TYR A 335 3.57 0.14 -1.12
CA TYR A 335 3.45 1.20 -2.14
C TYR A 335 2.51 2.35 -1.74
N MET A 336 1.86 2.28 -0.58
CA MET A 336 1.09 3.39 -0.01
C MET A 336 2.02 4.40 0.68
N PHE A 337 2.70 5.23 -0.11
CA PHE A 337 3.62 6.25 0.41
C PHE A 337 2.89 7.45 1.02
N ASN A 338 3.36 7.93 2.17
CA ASN A 338 2.76 9.05 2.90
C ASN A 338 2.50 10.28 2.00
N ASN A 339 1.31 10.86 2.09
CA ASN A 339 0.89 12.08 1.38
C ASN A 339 1.03 12.01 -0.16
N THR A 340 1.20 10.81 -0.74
CA THR A 340 1.38 10.57 -2.18
C THR A 340 0.04 10.17 -2.79
N PRO A 341 -0.46 10.82 -3.85
CA PRO A 341 -1.82 10.59 -4.32
C PRO A 341 -1.96 9.29 -5.11
N ILE A 342 -3.06 8.58 -4.89
CA ILE A 342 -3.41 7.37 -5.63
C ILE A 342 -4.73 7.62 -6.37
N TRP A 343 -4.74 7.45 -7.69
CA TRP A 343 -5.93 7.66 -8.51
C TRP A 343 -6.88 6.48 -8.41
N THR A 344 -8.15 6.75 -8.13
CA THR A 344 -9.23 5.75 -8.11
C THR A 344 -9.82 5.52 -9.50
N ALA A 345 -10.60 4.45 -9.69
CA ALA A 345 -11.33 4.18 -10.92
C ALA A 345 -12.39 5.26 -11.22
N ARG A 346 -12.83 6.02 -10.21
CA ARG A 346 -13.68 7.20 -10.41
C ARG A 346 -12.95 8.40 -11.05
N GLY A 347 -11.63 8.32 -11.22
CA GLY A 347 -10.81 9.38 -11.78
C GLY A 347 -10.56 10.53 -10.79
N VAL A 348 -10.49 10.23 -9.49
CA VAL A 348 -10.23 11.19 -8.41
C VAL A 348 -9.21 10.59 -7.44
N GLU A 349 -8.35 11.41 -6.84
CA GLU A 349 -7.31 10.96 -5.90
C GLU A 349 -7.89 10.53 -4.54
N VAL A 350 -7.28 9.51 -3.92
CA VAL A 350 -7.32 9.20 -2.48
C VAL A 350 -5.90 9.19 -1.95
N ILE A 351 -5.68 9.65 -0.71
CA ILE A 351 -4.33 9.92 -0.19
C ILE A 351 -4.04 9.11 1.07
N PRO A 352 -3.12 8.12 1.03
CA PRO A 352 -2.63 7.44 2.21
C PRO A 352 -1.72 8.33 3.06
N PHE A 353 -1.85 8.15 4.36
CA PHE A 353 -0.97 8.67 5.40
C PHE A 353 -0.50 7.49 6.25
N ASN A 354 0.81 7.35 6.39
CA ASN A 354 1.48 6.38 7.26
C ASN A 354 2.69 6.99 8.00
N ASP A 355 2.76 8.34 8.02
CA ASP A 355 3.62 9.10 8.92
C ASP A 355 3.41 8.65 10.38
N PRO A 356 4.45 8.15 11.08
CA PRO A 356 4.25 7.56 12.40
C PRO A 356 3.86 8.58 13.47
N CYS A 357 4.20 9.86 13.30
CA CYS A 357 3.86 10.93 14.22
C CYS A 357 2.42 11.43 14.05
N MET A 358 1.81 11.21 12.87
CA MET A 358 0.38 11.45 12.64
C MET A 358 -0.49 10.23 12.95
N THR A 359 -0.03 9.03 12.60
CA THR A 359 -0.88 7.83 12.48
C THR A 359 -0.54 6.69 13.45
N GLU A 360 0.54 6.83 14.25
CA GLU A 360 0.95 5.85 15.27
C GLU A 360 1.18 4.42 14.71
N GLY A 361 1.66 4.33 13.46
CA GLY A 361 1.93 3.06 12.78
C GLY A 361 0.71 2.39 12.14
N ALA A 362 -0.40 3.12 11.98
CA ALA A 362 -1.53 2.73 11.15
C ALA A 362 -1.44 3.36 9.75
N ILE A 363 -2.01 2.69 8.74
CA ILE A 363 -2.23 3.31 7.43
C ILE A 363 -3.64 3.92 7.43
N MET A 364 -3.71 5.22 7.18
CA MET A 364 -4.93 6.02 7.16
C MET A 364 -5.17 6.57 5.76
N LEU A 365 -6.42 6.58 5.29
CA LEU A 365 -6.81 7.08 3.97
C LEU A 365 -7.61 8.37 4.13
N HIS A 366 -7.11 9.44 3.52
CA HIS A 366 -7.74 10.75 3.43
C HIS A 366 -8.39 10.87 2.04
N ASP A 367 -9.71 10.74 2.00
CA ASP A 367 -10.52 11.00 0.81
C ASP A 367 -10.73 12.51 0.58
N ASN A 368 -10.93 13.25 1.68
CA ASN A 368 -11.33 14.65 1.62
C ASN A 368 -10.20 15.68 1.40
N CYS A 369 -9.01 15.26 0.94
CA CYS A 369 -7.83 16.13 0.78
C CYS A 369 -7.77 16.70 -0.63
N VAL A 370 -8.35 17.90 -0.81
CA VAL A 370 -8.46 18.54 -2.12
C VAL A 370 -8.25 20.05 -2.06
N ASP A 371 -7.84 20.61 -3.20
CA ASP A 371 -7.73 22.06 -3.38
C ASP A 371 -9.10 22.67 -3.70
N LYS A 372 -9.74 23.26 -2.69
CA LYS A 372 -10.81 24.23 -2.94
C LYS A 372 -10.20 25.54 -3.47
N PRO A 373 -10.60 26.03 -4.65
CA PRO A 373 -10.06 27.25 -5.24
C PRO A 373 -10.49 28.49 -4.45
N THR A 374 -9.62 29.50 -4.37
CA THR A 374 -9.88 30.72 -3.60
C THR A 374 -10.84 31.70 -4.28
N PRO A 375 -11.47 32.63 -3.52
CA PRO A 375 -12.40 33.62 -4.06
C PRO A 375 -11.72 34.76 -4.84
N ASP A 376 -10.43 35.02 -4.60
CA ASP A 376 -9.61 35.86 -5.46
C ASP A 376 -9.19 35.08 -6.73
N ASN A 377 -8.86 35.78 -7.82
CA ASN A 377 -8.65 35.17 -9.14
C ASN A 377 -7.34 34.38 -9.31
N TYR A 378 -6.65 34.06 -8.22
CA TYR A 378 -5.41 33.29 -8.22
C TYR A 378 -5.64 31.77 -8.22
N THR A 379 -4.60 31.02 -8.58
CA THR A 379 -4.53 29.56 -8.46
C THR A 379 -4.00 29.16 -7.07
N CYS A 380 -4.14 27.89 -6.69
CA CYS A 380 -3.60 27.42 -5.41
C CYS A 380 -2.07 27.43 -5.39
N GLU A 381 -1.46 27.20 -6.54
CA GLU A 381 -0.02 27.32 -6.77
C GLU A 381 0.44 28.77 -6.60
N ASP A 382 -0.34 29.75 -7.03
CA ASP A 382 -0.05 31.17 -6.79
C ASP A 382 -0.19 31.53 -5.31
N GLN A 383 -1.25 31.07 -4.62
CA GLN A 383 -1.38 31.27 -3.16
C GLN A 383 -0.18 30.70 -2.39
N ARG A 384 0.37 29.57 -2.85
CA ARG A 384 1.60 29.00 -2.30
C ARG A 384 2.84 29.84 -2.60
N LYS A 385 3.01 30.34 -3.83
CA LYS A 385 4.08 31.29 -4.20
C LYS A 385 4.01 32.60 -3.40
N PHE A 386 2.82 33.01 -2.98
CA PHE A 386 2.59 34.18 -2.13
C PHE A 386 2.69 33.89 -0.62
N GLU A 387 3.13 32.69 -0.22
CA GLU A 387 3.24 32.23 1.17
C GLU A 387 1.92 32.28 1.98
N LYS A 388 0.77 32.44 1.29
CA LYS A 388 -0.54 32.65 1.91
C LYS A 388 -1.14 31.39 2.55
N CYS A 389 -0.57 30.22 2.31
CA CYS A 389 -1.10 28.90 2.70
C CYS A 389 -1.62 28.78 4.15
N PHE A 390 -1.02 29.50 5.10
CA PHE A 390 -1.39 29.47 6.52
C PHE A 390 -2.12 30.74 7.01
N PHE A 391 -2.48 31.66 6.11
CA PHE A 391 -3.25 32.86 6.47
C PHE A 391 -4.65 32.47 6.99
N PRO A 392 -5.23 33.22 7.95
CA PRO A 392 -6.52 32.86 8.55
C PRO A 392 -7.68 32.66 7.56
N PHE A 393 -7.68 33.35 6.42
CA PHE A 393 -8.73 33.15 5.40
C PHE A 393 -8.55 31.86 4.59
N MET A 394 -7.30 31.38 4.42
CA MET A 394 -6.97 30.13 3.73
C MET A 394 -7.28 28.91 4.60
N THR A 395 -7.13 29.03 5.92
CA THR A 395 -7.41 27.96 6.88
C THR A 395 -8.82 28.00 7.48
N SER A 396 -9.57 29.10 7.31
CA SER A 396 -10.93 29.24 7.83
C SER A 396 -11.93 28.33 7.11
N ALA A 397 -12.34 27.27 7.80
CA ALA A 397 -13.37 26.36 7.31
C ALA A 397 -14.74 27.03 7.09
N LEU A 398 -15.02 28.12 7.80
CA LEU A 398 -16.24 28.93 7.61
C LEU A 398 -16.16 29.74 6.31
N ALA A 399 -15.03 30.42 6.05
CA ALA A 399 -14.84 31.23 4.84
C ALA A 399 -14.78 30.36 3.58
N ALA A 400 -14.17 29.17 3.69
CA ALA A 400 -14.15 28.19 2.61
C ALA A 400 -15.45 27.37 2.50
N GLN A 401 -16.35 27.42 3.48
CA GLN A 401 -17.47 26.47 3.63
C GLN A 401 -16.99 25.02 3.47
N TRP A 402 -15.82 24.72 4.04
CA TRP A 402 -15.07 23.49 3.79
C TRP A 402 -14.07 23.21 4.91
N GLN A 403 -14.09 22.02 5.50
CA GLN A 403 -13.25 21.69 6.66
C GLN A 403 -11.74 21.87 6.40
N GLY A 404 -11.28 21.63 5.17
CA GLY A 404 -9.87 21.82 4.78
C GLY A 404 -9.43 23.27 4.57
N GLY A 405 -10.36 24.24 4.52
CA GLY A 405 -10.07 25.59 4.05
C GLY A 405 -9.92 25.65 2.51
N PHE A 406 -9.13 26.60 2.02
CA PHE A 406 -8.76 26.70 0.59
C PHE A 406 -7.38 26.09 0.32
N CYS A 407 -7.21 25.50 -0.87
CA CYS A 407 -5.93 25.00 -1.35
C CYS A 407 -5.21 24.01 -0.39
N GLN A 408 -5.95 23.08 0.22
CA GLN A 408 -5.41 22.19 1.25
C GLN A 408 -4.32 21.24 0.73
N ARG A 409 -4.45 20.77 -0.52
CA ARG A 409 -3.53 19.81 -1.16
C ARG A 409 -2.23 20.50 -1.57
N THR A 410 -2.30 21.56 -2.35
CA THR A 410 -1.13 22.33 -2.82
C THR A 410 -0.35 22.97 -1.67
N CYS A 411 -1.03 23.42 -0.61
CA CYS A 411 -0.41 23.95 0.60
C CYS A 411 0.06 22.87 1.59
N GLU A 412 -0.03 21.58 1.24
CA GLU A 412 0.44 20.44 2.06
C GLU A 412 -0.20 20.40 3.47
N ARG A 413 -1.42 20.94 3.61
CA ARG A 413 -2.18 21.03 4.87
C ARG A 413 -3.15 19.86 5.09
N CYS A 414 -2.89 18.71 4.46
CA CYS A 414 -3.66 17.49 4.66
C CYS A 414 -3.04 16.63 5.75
N SER A 415 -3.87 16.03 6.59
CA SER A 415 -3.40 15.27 7.76
C SER A 415 -4.44 14.27 8.21
N CYS A 416 -3.98 13.11 8.67
CA CYS A 416 -4.77 12.14 9.42
C CYS A 416 -4.40 12.12 10.91
N ALA A 417 -3.75 13.18 11.43
CA ALA A 417 -3.32 13.25 12.81
C ALA A 417 -4.51 13.18 13.79
N ALA A 418 -4.36 12.38 14.85
CA ALA A 418 -5.35 12.29 15.92
C ALA A 418 -5.63 13.68 16.53
N GLY A 419 -6.91 14.05 16.63
CA GLY A 419 -7.34 15.36 17.13
C GLY A 419 -7.40 16.50 16.08
N SER A 420 -7.00 16.26 14.83
CA SER A 420 -7.13 17.23 13.72
C SER A 420 -8.58 17.57 13.32
N GLY A 421 -9.56 16.79 13.80
CA GLY A 421 -10.96 16.84 13.36
C GLY A 421 -11.26 16.08 12.06
N VAL A 422 -10.22 15.82 11.24
CA VAL A 422 -10.33 15.08 9.97
C VAL A 422 -10.68 13.62 10.24
N GLN A 423 -11.68 13.11 9.51
CA GLN A 423 -12.16 11.72 9.63
C GLN A 423 -11.49 10.80 8.61
N CYS A 424 -10.18 10.52 8.72
CA CYS A 424 -9.55 9.54 7.83
C CYS A 424 -10.04 8.10 8.08
N SER A 425 -10.09 7.27 7.04
CA SER A 425 -10.46 5.85 7.15
C SER A 425 -9.21 5.01 7.46
N LYS A 426 -9.23 4.18 8.50
CA LYS A 426 -8.11 3.29 8.83
C LYS A 426 -8.15 2.02 7.96
N ILE A 427 -7.00 1.58 7.44
CA ILE A 427 -6.85 0.20 6.95
C ILE A 427 -6.78 -0.74 8.16
N LEU A 428 -7.72 -1.68 8.22
CA LEU A 428 -7.93 -2.63 9.31
C LEU A 428 -7.19 -3.95 9.05
N ASP A 429 -7.41 -4.52 7.87
CA ASP A 429 -6.75 -5.73 7.37
C ASP A 429 -6.08 -5.34 6.05
N ALA A 430 -4.76 -5.54 5.93
CA ALA A 430 -3.98 -5.08 4.78
C ALA A 430 -3.47 -6.25 3.93
N ASP A 431 -3.20 -5.97 2.65
CA ASP A 431 -2.50 -6.89 1.73
C ASP A 431 -3.15 -8.28 1.61
N VAL A 432 -4.48 -8.36 1.56
CA VAL A 432 -5.21 -9.60 1.29
C VAL A 432 -5.16 -9.88 -0.22
N PHE A 433 -4.34 -10.85 -0.64
CA PHE A 433 -4.08 -11.13 -2.05
C PHE A 433 -5.18 -11.96 -2.71
N ALA A 434 -5.37 -11.77 -4.02
CA ALA A 434 -6.27 -12.52 -4.87
C ALA A 434 -5.70 -12.65 -6.29
N SER A 435 -6.20 -13.60 -7.08
CA SER A 435 -5.71 -13.89 -8.44
C SER A 435 -5.75 -12.70 -9.42
N ASN A 436 -6.65 -11.74 -9.19
CA ASN A 436 -6.85 -10.54 -10.01
C ASN A 436 -6.60 -9.22 -9.25
N GLY A 437 -5.96 -9.25 -8.07
CA GLY A 437 -5.73 -8.02 -7.31
C GLY A 437 -5.24 -8.19 -5.88
N VAL A 438 -5.47 -7.14 -5.09
CA VAL A 438 -5.30 -7.13 -3.63
C VAL A 438 -6.45 -6.34 -3.02
N THR A 439 -6.88 -6.70 -1.81
CA THR A 439 -7.87 -5.94 -1.07
C THR A 439 -7.36 -5.52 0.30
N HIS A 440 -7.84 -4.37 0.76
CA HIS A 440 -7.60 -3.83 2.08
C HIS A 440 -8.95 -3.55 2.73
N SER A 441 -9.20 -4.13 3.89
CA SER A 441 -10.39 -3.80 4.68
C SER A 441 -10.24 -2.41 5.29
N ILE A 442 -11.25 -1.56 5.17
CA ILE A 442 -11.21 -0.19 5.69
C ILE A 442 -12.32 0.09 6.71
N GLY A 443 -12.02 0.90 7.73
CA GLY A 443 -12.89 1.20 8.88
C GLY A 443 -13.86 2.36 8.71
N ARG A 444 -13.98 2.91 7.50
CA ARG A 444 -14.98 3.91 7.10
C ARG A 444 -15.17 3.86 5.59
N VAL A 445 -16.42 3.91 5.11
CA VAL A 445 -16.77 4.13 3.69
C VAL A 445 -16.22 5.48 3.22
N LEU A 446 -15.44 5.48 2.15
CA LEU A 446 -14.86 6.68 1.54
C LEU A 446 -15.85 7.40 0.64
N PHE A 447 -15.72 8.73 0.54
CA PHE A 447 -16.55 9.54 -0.35
C PHE A 447 -15.67 10.25 -1.39
N PRO A 448 -16.05 10.26 -2.68
CA PRO A 448 -15.39 11.11 -3.66
C PRO A 448 -15.44 12.58 -3.17
N PRO A 449 -14.30 13.28 -3.07
CA PRO A 449 -14.32 14.68 -2.66
C PRO A 449 -15.11 15.53 -3.68
N PRO A 450 -15.84 16.57 -3.23
CA PRO A 450 -16.72 17.35 -4.09
C PRO A 450 -15.93 18.16 -5.11
N VAL A 451 -16.48 18.25 -6.33
CA VAL A 451 -15.91 19.07 -7.40
C VAL A 451 -16.18 20.55 -7.10
N PHE A 452 -15.12 21.35 -6.97
CA PHE A 452 -15.23 22.79 -6.80
C PHE A 452 -14.98 23.53 -8.11
N SER A 453 -16.04 24.02 -8.76
CA SER A 453 -15.94 25.09 -9.74
C SER A 453 -15.73 26.44 -9.05
N LYS A 454 -15.05 27.39 -9.72
CA LYS A 454 -15.35 28.81 -9.50
C LYS A 454 -16.68 29.10 -10.20
N VAL A 455 -17.62 29.73 -9.48
CA VAL A 455 -18.96 30.12 -9.95
C VAL A 455 -18.95 31.59 -10.35
#